data_AF-A0A841KB89-F1
#
_entry.id   AF-A0A841KB89-F1
#
_cell.length_a   1.000
_cell.length_b   1.000
_cell.length_c   1.000
_cell.angle_alpha   90.00
_cell.angle_beta   90.00
_cell.angle_gamma   90.00
#
_symmetry.space_group_name_H-M   'P 1'
#
loop_
_entity.id
_entity.type
_entity.pdbx_description
1 polymer ?
#
loop_
_entity_poly.entity_id
_entity_poly.type
_entity_poly.pdbx_seq_one_letter_code
_entity_poly.pdbx_strand_id
1 'polypeptide(L)'
;MSRTAVEARAAEVLAPLRAEIDAIDAEIVALIAKRMAVVERVIAVKRAAGIPALLHDRVEEVASNVRRKAESLGAPPDLAEAVWRAMMAWVIAYEDEKLRQ
;
A
#
# COMPACT_ATOMS: atom_id res chain seq x y z
N MET A 1 5.41 34.69 19.06
CA MET A 1 5.29 33.54 19.97
C MET A 1 6.60 32.76 19.94
N SER A 2 7.06 32.20 21.07
CA SER A 2 8.24 31.32 21.08
C SER A 2 7.97 30.05 20.27
N ARG A 3 8.99 29.50 19.61
CA ARG A 3 8.92 28.24 18.85
C ARG A 3 8.29 27.10 19.67
N THR A 4 8.66 27.00 20.94
CA THR A 4 8.12 26.01 21.88
C THR A 4 6.63 26.17 22.15
N ALA A 5 6.12 27.42 22.20
CA ALA A 5 4.71 27.68 22.41
C ALA A 5 3.87 27.34 21.16
N VAL A 6 4.42 27.56 19.96
CA VAL A 6 3.79 27.15 18.69
C VAL A 6 3.72 25.64 18.58
N GLU A 7 4.80 24.93 18.93
CA GLU A 7 4.86 23.46 18.90
C GLU A 7 3.86 22.82 19.90
N ALA A 8 3.80 23.33 21.14
CA ALA A 8 2.85 22.86 22.13
C ALA A 8 1.39 23.10 21.70
N ARG A 9 1.10 24.28 21.15
CA ARG A 9 -0.23 24.59 20.63
C ARG A 9 -0.60 23.71 19.43
N ALA A 10 0.34 23.50 18.50
CA ALA A 10 0.12 22.62 17.35
C ALA A 10 -0.15 21.18 17.78
N ALA A 11 0.57 20.67 18.80
CA ALA A 11 0.30 19.34 19.36
C ALA A 11 -1.12 19.23 19.91
N GLU A 12 -1.58 20.24 20.66
CA GLU A 12 -2.95 20.28 21.21
C GLU A 12 -4.01 20.34 20.09
N VAL A 13 -3.88 21.26 19.13
CA VAL A 13 -4.92 21.47 18.10
C VAL A 13 -4.95 20.37 17.04
N LEU A 14 -3.82 19.70 16.78
CA LEU A 14 -3.74 18.62 15.79
C LEU A 14 -3.94 17.23 16.41
N ALA A 15 -3.93 17.09 17.74
CA ALA A 15 -4.13 15.81 18.42
C ALA A 15 -5.36 15.02 17.91
N PRO A 16 -6.58 15.59 17.82
CA PRO A 16 -7.74 14.84 17.35
C PRO A 16 -7.59 14.38 15.89
N LEU A 17 -7.09 15.25 15.01
CA LEU A 17 -6.87 14.91 13.59
C LEU A 17 -5.80 13.82 13.43
N ARG A 18 -4.76 13.83 14.26
CA ARG A 18 -3.75 12.77 14.28
C ARG A 18 -4.34 11.43 14.72
N ALA A 19 -5.21 11.43 15.73
CA ALA A 19 -5.88 10.22 16.17
C ALA A 19 -6.79 9.64 15.06
N GLU A 20 -7.47 10.49 14.27
CA GLU A 20 -8.23 10.06 13.10
C GLU A 20 -7.33 9.45 12.02
N ILE A 21 -6.18 10.06 11.73
CA ILE A 21 -5.18 9.52 10.79
C ILE A 21 -4.64 8.18 11.28
N ASP A 22 -4.24 8.08 12.56
CA ASP A 22 -3.70 6.86 13.15
C ASP A 22 -4.71 5.70 13.07
N ALA A 23 -6.00 5.98 13.23
CA ALA A 23 -7.06 4.98 13.07
C ALA A 23 -7.17 4.50 11.61
N ILE A 24 -7.12 5.42 10.64
CA ILE A 24 -7.12 5.09 9.21
C ILE A 24 -5.87 4.27 8.85
N ASP A 25 -4.70 4.64 9.36
CA ASP A 25 -3.45 3.93 9.12
C ASP A 25 -3.50 2.50 9.66
N ALA A 26 -4.12 2.29 10.83
CA ALA A 26 -4.34 0.96 11.37
C ALA A 26 -5.24 0.10 10.44
N GLU A 27 -6.27 0.70 9.83
CA GLU A 27 -7.10 0.01 8.85
C GLU A 27 -6.33 -0.33 7.57
N ILE A 28 -5.49 0.58 7.08
CA ILE A 28 -4.63 0.35 5.92
C ILE A 28 -3.68 -0.83 6.19
N VAL A 29 -3.02 -0.86 7.35
CA VAL A 29 -2.13 -1.97 7.74
C VAL A 29 -2.90 -3.29 7.82
N ALA A 30 -4.11 -3.29 8.38
CA ALA A 30 -4.95 -4.49 8.43
C ALA A 30 -5.35 -4.99 7.02
N LEU A 31 -5.62 -4.07 6.08
CA LEU A 31 -5.90 -4.41 4.68
C LEU A 31 -4.66 -4.94 3.96
N ILE A 32 -3.47 -4.39 4.23
CA ILE A 32 -2.21 -4.90 3.70
C ILE A 32 -1.97 -6.33 4.18
N ALA A 33 -2.18 -6.62 5.47
CA ALA A 33 -2.04 -7.98 6.00
C ALA A 33 -2.99 -8.98 5.31
N LYS A 34 -4.26 -8.58 5.10
CA LYS A 34 -5.23 -9.38 4.33
C LYS A 34 -4.78 -9.59 2.88
N ARG A 35 -4.25 -8.56 2.23
CA ARG A 35 -3.72 -8.65 0.86
C ARG A 35 -2.53 -9.62 0.80
N MET A 36 -1.63 -9.59 1.78
CA MET A 36 -0.48 -10.50 1.83
C MET A 36 -0.89 -11.97 2.00
N ALA A 37 -1.94 -12.26 2.78
CA ALA A 37 -2.48 -13.62 2.85
C ALA A 37 -3.02 -14.13 1.50
N VAL A 38 -3.45 -13.23 0.59
CA VAL A 38 -3.77 -13.60 -0.80
C VAL A 38 -2.49 -13.88 -1.59
N VAL A 39 -1.47 -13.03 -1.45
CA VAL A 39 -0.16 -13.19 -2.12
C VAL A 39 0.47 -14.54 -1.79
N GLU A 40 0.42 -15.01 -0.54
CA GLU A 40 0.92 -16.35 -0.16
C GLU A 40 0.25 -17.47 -0.97
N ARG A 41 -1.06 -17.38 -1.19
CA ARG A 41 -1.79 -18.34 -2.03
C ARG A 41 -1.41 -18.20 -3.50
N VAL A 42 -1.18 -16.98 -3.99
CA VAL A 42 -0.70 -16.71 -5.34
C VAL A 42 0.67 -17.35 -5.56
N ILE A 43 1.60 -17.24 -4.60
CA ILE A 43 2.93 -17.88 -4.68
C ILE A 43 2.80 -19.40 -4.84
N ALA A 44 1.93 -20.05 -4.05
CA ALA A 44 1.71 -21.49 -4.15
C ALA A 44 1.23 -21.89 -5.56
N VAL A 45 0.29 -21.13 -6.14
CA VAL A 45 -0.21 -21.36 -7.50
C VAL A 45 0.90 -21.13 -8.53
N LYS A 46 1.64 -20.02 -8.43
CA LYS A 46 2.72 -19.69 -9.36
C LYS A 46 3.82 -20.74 -9.34
N ARG A 47 4.23 -21.21 -8.16
CA ARG A 47 5.22 -22.28 -8.00
C ARG A 47 4.77 -23.56 -8.70
N ALA A 48 3.53 -23.99 -8.45
CA ALA A 48 2.98 -25.21 -9.07
C ALA A 48 2.87 -25.12 -10.60
N ALA A 49 2.62 -23.91 -11.13
CA ALA A 49 2.46 -23.65 -12.55
C ALA A 49 3.74 -23.19 -13.27
N GLY A 50 4.86 -23.02 -12.57
CA GLY A 50 6.10 -22.49 -13.14
C GLY A 50 5.99 -21.03 -13.63
N ILE A 51 5.10 -20.24 -13.04
CA ILE A 51 4.85 -18.85 -13.43
C ILE A 51 5.81 -17.93 -12.66
N PRO A 52 6.47 -16.96 -13.32
CA PRO A 52 7.38 -16.03 -12.65
C PRO A 52 6.64 -15.05 -11.71
N ALA A 53 7.38 -14.50 -10.74
CA ALA A 53 6.87 -13.46 -9.85
C ALA A 53 6.37 -12.23 -10.63
N LEU A 54 7.18 -11.74 -11.57
CA LEU A 54 6.88 -10.55 -12.37
C LEU A 54 6.05 -10.90 -13.62
N LEU A 55 4.91 -10.24 -13.74
CA LEU A 55 4.11 -10.17 -14.97
C LEU A 55 3.86 -8.69 -15.28
N HIS A 56 4.61 -8.12 -16.23
CA HIS A 56 4.60 -6.67 -16.51
C HIS A 56 3.20 -6.13 -16.81
N ASP A 57 2.45 -6.81 -17.67
CA ASP A 57 1.08 -6.39 -18.03
C ASP A 57 0.17 -6.30 -16.81
N ARG A 58 0.36 -7.21 -15.83
CA ARG A 58 -0.43 -7.20 -14.60
C ARG A 58 -0.07 -6.02 -13.70
N VAL A 59 1.19 -5.60 -13.66
CA VAL A 59 1.62 -4.42 -12.89
C VAL A 59 0.92 -3.16 -13.42
N GLU A 60 0.93 -2.99 -14.74
CA GLU A 60 0.30 -1.83 -15.38
C GLU A 60 -1.22 -1.86 -15.24
N GLU A 61 -1.84 -3.04 -15.37
CA GLU A 61 -3.28 -3.19 -15.15
C GLU A 61 -3.69 -2.81 -13.72
N VAL A 62 -2.93 -3.26 -12.71
CA VAL A 62 -3.19 -2.91 -11.31
C VAL A 62 -3.02 -1.41 -11.06
N ALA A 63 -1.94 -0.80 -11.58
CA ALA A 63 -1.72 0.64 -11.47
C ALA A 63 -2.87 1.44 -12.09
N SER A 64 -3.29 1.07 -13.30
CA SER A 64 -4.42 1.68 -14.02
C SER A 64 -5.74 1.55 -13.26
N ASN A 65 -6.01 0.37 -12.69
CA ASN A 65 -7.20 0.13 -11.87
C ASN A 65 -7.24 1.03 -10.62
N VAL A 66 -6.09 1.18 -9.95
CA VAL A 66 -5.99 1.99 -8.73
C VAL A 66 -6.15 3.47 -9.04
N ARG A 67 -5.56 3.97 -10.12
CA ARG A 67 -5.78 5.35 -10.58
C ARG A 67 -7.27 5.65 -10.79
N ARG A 68 -7.97 4.81 -11.58
CA ARG A 68 -9.41 4.97 -11.81
C ARG A 68 -10.22 4.94 -10.50
N LYS A 69 -9.85 4.03 -9.59
CA LYS A 69 -10.53 3.93 -8.30
C LYS A 69 -10.31 5.16 -7.44
N ALA A 70 -9.08 5.69 -7.39
CA ALA A 70 -8.74 6.91 -6.68
C ALA A 70 -9.56 8.11 -7.21
N GLU A 71 -9.58 8.28 -8.54
CA GLU A 71 -10.40 9.32 -9.20
C GLU A 71 -11.88 9.21 -8.81
N SER A 72 -12.45 8.00 -8.84
CA SER A 72 -13.86 7.79 -8.50
C SER A 72 -14.21 8.10 -7.03
N LEU A 73 -13.21 8.08 -6.14
CA LEU A 73 -13.36 8.34 -4.72
C LEU A 73 -12.89 9.75 -4.32
N GLY A 74 -12.44 10.57 -5.28
CA GLY A 74 -11.89 11.90 -5.00
C GLY A 74 -10.50 11.88 -4.34
N ALA A 75 -9.79 10.74 -4.39
CA ALA A 75 -8.41 10.64 -3.90
C ALA A 75 -7.42 11.03 -5.01
N PRO A 76 -6.23 11.59 -4.68
CA PRO A 76 -5.22 11.93 -5.67
C PRO A 76 -4.70 10.66 -6.39
N PRO A 77 -4.91 10.51 -7.72
CA PRO A 77 -4.56 9.28 -8.43
C PRO A 77 -3.06 9.02 -8.46
N ASP A 78 -2.23 10.07 -8.52
CA ASP A 78 -0.77 9.95 -8.56
C ASP A 78 -0.22 9.41 -7.22
N LEU A 79 -0.81 9.82 -6.09
CA LEU A 79 -0.46 9.27 -4.78
C LEU A 79 -0.84 7.79 -4.70
N ALA A 80 -2.07 7.45 -5.10
CA ALA A 80 -2.56 6.08 -5.05
C ALA A 80 -1.71 5.14 -5.92
N GLU A 81 -1.35 5.57 -7.13
CA GLU A 81 -0.44 4.83 -8.00
C GLU A 81 0.94 4.66 -7.38
N ALA A 82 1.54 5.72 -6.82
CA ALA A 82 2.86 5.65 -6.21
C ALA A 82 2.92 4.62 -5.07
N VAL A 83 1.91 4.63 -4.19
CA VAL A 83 1.78 3.66 -3.09
C VAL A 83 1.64 2.23 -3.66
N TRP A 84 0.80 2.03 -4.67
CA TRP A 84 0.59 0.70 -5.24
C TRP A 84 1.81 0.16 -5.98
N ARG A 85 2.53 1.00 -6.72
CA ARG A 85 3.77 0.59 -7.40
C ARG A 85 4.85 0.21 -6.42
N ALA A 86 5.04 0.97 -5.34
CA ALA A 86 5.97 0.62 -4.27
C ALA A 86 5.61 -0.73 -3.62
N MET A 87 4.33 -0.92 -3.28
CA MET A 87 3.85 -2.20 -2.72
C MET A 87 4.04 -3.37 -3.70
N MET A 88 3.71 -3.21 -4.98
CA MET A 88 3.89 -4.25 -5.98
C MET A 88 5.37 -4.61 -6.19
N ALA A 89 6.26 -3.62 -6.26
CA ALA A 89 7.70 -3.86 -6.38
C ALA A 89 8.22 -4.68 -5.21
N TRP A 90 7.81 -4.33 -3.98
CA TRP A 90 8.17 -5.09 -2.79
C TRP A 90 7.61 -6.53 -2.83
N VAL A 91 6.34 -6.69 -3.22
CA VAL A 91 5.71 -8.01 -3.34
C VAL A 91 6.40 -8.88 -4.39
N ILE A 92 6.76 -8.33 -5.56
CA ILE A 92 7.46 -9.08 -6.60
C ILE A 92 8.81 -9.60 -6.08
N ALA A 93 9.57 -8.77 -5.36
CA ALA A 93 10.84 -9.20 -4.76
C ALA A 93 10.62 -10.30 -3.71
N TYR A 94 9.59 -10.16 -2.88
CA TYR A 94 9.21 -11.17 -1.89
C TYR A 94 8.79 -12.50 -2.55
N GLU A 95 7.97 -12.45 -3.60
CA GLU A 95 7.56 -13.62 -4.38
C GLU A 95 8.78 -14.30 -5.01
N ASP A 96 9.70 -13.54 -5.60
CA ASP A 96 10.91 -14.07 -6.26
C ASP A 96 11.86 -14.77 -5.28
N GLU A 97 12.01 -14.26 -4.05
CA GLU A 97 12.72 -14.97 -2.98
C GLU A 97 12.05 -16.31 -2.65
N LYS A 98 10.72 -16.31 -2.50
CA LYS A 98 9.96 -17.51 -2.14
C LYS A 98 9.93 -18.55 -3.26
N LEU A 99 9.86 -18.13 -4.53
CA LEU A 99 9.83 -19.05 -5.66
C LEU A 99 11.18 -19.74 -5.91
N ARG A 100 12.29 -19.18 -5.41
CA ARG A 100 13.63 -19.79 -5.48
C ARG A 100 13.89 -20.85 -4.41
N GLN A 101 13.05 -20.93 -3.38
CA GLN A 101 13.07 -21.95 -2.33
C GLN A 101 12.18 -23.14 -2.72
#